data_AF-A0A2T0UH10-F1
#
_entry.id   AF-A0A2T0UH10-F1
#
_cell.length_a   1.000
_cell.length_b   1.000
_cell.length_c   1.000
_cell.angle_alpha   90.00
_cell.angle_beta   90.00
_cell.angle_gamma   90.00
#
_symmetry.space_group_name_H-M   'P 1'
#
loop_
_entity.id
_entity.type
_entity.pdbx_description
1 polymer ?
#
loop_
_entity_poly.entity_id
_entity_poly.type
_entity_poly.pdbx_seq_one_letter_code
_entity_poly.pdbx_strand_id
1 'polypeptide(L)'
;MQRDAEATIRDMKQNSEDRDRAVHDLAHGPGAGEASRWLLCNAIQNHDLSQDHRLALAEEYLRCLPEEASEALLRFALDVANDPFSRLAAARRIPGEDRRRLAILVIATAAGLDVECRLQAAIALVPLALRDAEEVLKGLATDAARGFEIRLEAARRWAELNRIAAIEVLWRIVSATEAPWLWRIAAAVELVHLRVRAAKGLLLEWMENRELPEEMHTHLIATLRRLDLQRAA
;
A
#
# COMPACT_ATOMS: atom_id res chain seq x y z
N MET A 1 31.03 -2.45 26.11
CA MET A 1 30.08 -3.19 25.25
C MET A 1 28.70 -2.55 25.27
N GLN A 2 27.88 -2.64 26.33
CA GLN A 2 26.51 -2.06 26.30
C GLN A 2 26.46 -0.54 26.11
N ARG A 3 27.34 0.23 26.79
CA ARG A 3 27.43 1.69 26.59
C ARG A 3 27.87 2.06 25.18
N ASP A 4 28.73 1.24 24.58
CA ASP A 4 29.23 1.44 23.21
C ASP A 4 28.11 1.15 22.22
N ALA A 5 27.37 0.04 22.41
CA ALA A 5 26.20 -0.29 21.59
C ALA A 5 25.10 0.78 21.70
N GLU A 6 24.85 1.32 22.89
CA GLU A 6 23.91 2.43 23.10
C GLU A 6 24.32 3.69 22.31
N ALA A 7 25.61 4.04 22.33
CA ALA A 7 26.12 5.16 21.55
C ALA A 7 25.97 4.91 20.05
N THR A 8 26.27 3.70 19.59
CA THR A 8 26.19 3.30 18.18
C THR A 8 24.76 3.38 17.64
N ILE A 9 23.75 2.88 18.36
CA ILE A 9 22.36 2.95 17.86
C ILE A 9 21.81 4.39 17.79
N ARG A 10 22.42 5.33 18.52
CA ARG A 10 22.07 6.76 18.48
C ARG A 10 22.88 7.56 17.45
N ASP A 11 23.94 6.97 16.89
CA ASP A 11 24.79 7.63 15.92
C ASP A 11 24.37 7.29 14.48
N MET A 12 23.72 8.23 13.81
CA MET A 12 23.29 8.09 12.41
C MET A 12 24.45 8.00 11.41
N LYS A 13 25.69 8.30 11.81
CA LYS A 13 26.87 8.25 10.93
C LYS A 13 27.49 6.85 10.83
N GLN A 14 27.06 5.92 11.69
CA GLN A 14 27.56 4.56 11.66
C GLN A 14 27.01 3.82 10.45
N ASN A 15 27.82 2.90 9.91
CA ASN A 15 27.37 2.05 8.81
C ASN A 15 26.31 1.05 9.31
N SER A 16 25.63 0.39 8.36
CA SER A 16 24.57 -0.57 8.67
C SER A 16 25.06 -1.73 9.53
N GLU A 17 26.29 -2.22 9.31
CA GLU A 17 26.83 -3.38 10.03
C GLU A 17 27.08 -3.08 11.51
N ASP A 18 27.60 -1.89 11.83
CA ASP A 18 27.88 -1.48 13.20
C ASP A 18 26.58 -1.23 13.98
N ARG A 19 25.58 -0.62 13.34
CA ARG A 19 24.22 -0.53 13.91
C ARG A 19 23.65 -1.92 14.18
N ASP A 20 23.72 -2.83 13.20
CA ASP A 20 23.09 -4.14 13.31
C ASP A 20 23.77 -4.98 14.40
N ARG A 21 25.10 -4.92 14.48
CA ARG A 21 25.88 -5.53 15.59
C ARG A 21 25.48 -4.93 16.94
N ALA A 22 25.31 -3.62 17.04
CA ALA A 22 24.90 -2.97 18.28
C ALA A 22 23.49 -3.40 18.73
N VAL A 23 22.55 -3.55 17.80
CA VAL A 23 21.21 -4.09 18.09
C VAL A 23 21.32 -5.53 18.58
N HIS A 24 22.10 -6.37 17.90
CA HIS A 24 22.33 -7.75 18.32
C HIS A 24 22.95 -7.84 19.72
N ASP A 25 23.96 -7.02 20.03
CA ASP A 25 24.58 -6.97 21.36
C ASP A 25 23.61 -6.52 22.45
N LEU A 26 22.70 -5.59 22.13
CA LEU A 26 21.64 -5.16 23.06
C LEU A 26 20.55 -6.22 23.23
N ALA A 27 20.28 -7.03 22.21
CA ALA A 27 19.27 -8.08 22.24
C ALA A 27 19.75 -9.37 22.90
N HIS A 28 21.00 -9.79 22.66
CA HIS A 28 21.52 -11.10 23.03
C HIS A 28 22.84 -11.06 23.80
N GLY A 29 23.51 -9.91 23.84
CA GLY A 29 24.83 -9.79 24.46
C GLY A 29 24.82 -9.90 26.00
N PRO A 30 26.01 -9.99 26.62
CA PRO A 30 26.13 -10.01 28.08
C PRO A 30 25.48 -8.77 28.73
N GLY A 31 24.53 -9.01 29.64
CA GLY A 31 23.75 -7.96 30.30
C GLY A 31 22.49 -7.54 29.54
N ALA A 32 22.18 -8.14 28.38
CA ALA A 32 20.92 -7.94 27.68
C ALA A 32 19.73 -8.28 28.60
N GLY A 33 18.74 -7.40 28.61
CA GLY A 33 17.60 -7.52 29.50
C GLY A 33 16.56 -6.44 29.23
N GLU A 34 15.70 -6.19 30.22
CA GLU A 34 14.61 -5.23 30.08
C GLU A 34 15.09 -3.81 29.76
N ALA A 35 16.18 -3.36 30.39
CA ALA A 35 16.77 -2.05 30.11
C ALA A 35 17.24 -1.91 28.64
N SER A 36 17.86 -2.95 28.09
CA SER A 36 18.32 -2.96 26.69
C SER A 36 17.14 -2.97 25.70
N ARG A 37 16.08 -3.74 26.01
CA ARG A 37 14.83 -3.73 25.23
C ARG A 37 14.16 -2.36 25.26
N TRP A 38 14.09 -1.74 26.44
CA TRP A 38 13.55 -0.39 26.59
C TRP A 38 14.36 0.65 25.80
N LEU A 39 15.70 0.55 25.83
CA LEU A 39 16.59 1.41 25.04
C LEU A 39 16.35 1.26 23.53
N LEU A 40 16.23 0.03 23.02
CA LEU A 40 15.93 -0.23 21.60
C LEU A 40 14.56 0.36 21.20
N CYS A 41 13.52 0.09 22.00
CA CYS A 41 12.19 0.66 21.77
C CYS A 41 12.22 2.20 21.73
N ASN A 42 12.93 2.85 22.65
CA ASN A 42 13.03 4.30 22.67
C ASN A 42 13.83 4.86 21.50
N ALA A 43 14.91 4.20 21.08
CA ALA A 43 15.66 4.63 19.90
C ALA A 43 14.78 4.59 18.65
N ILE A 44 13.97 3.54 18.47
CA ILE A 44 13.01 3.41 17.36
C ILE A 44 11.91 4.49 17.41
N GLN A 45 11.65 5.10 18.57
CA GLN A 45 10.68 6.18 18.74
C GLN A 45 11.33 7.56 18.86
N ASN A 46 12.66 7.68 18.73
CA ASN A 46 13.35 8.95 18.94
C ASN A 46 13.40 9.79 17.66
N HIS A 47 12.61 10.86 17.58
CA HIS A 47 12.50 11.70 16.39
C HIS A 47 13.75 12.55 16.09
N ASP A 48 14.74 12.56 16.99
CA ASP A 48 16.07 13.11 16.69
C ASP A 48 16.85 12.23 15.68
N LEU A 49 16.45 10.96 15.54
CA LEU A 49 16.98 10.03 14.54
C LEU A 49 16.12 10.08 13.27
N SER A 50 16.77 9.90 12.11
CA SER A 50 16.05 9.82 10.84
C SER A 50 15.07 8.64 10.84
N GLN A 51 13.93 8.79 10.16
CA GLN A 51 12.94 7.72 10.07
C GLN A 51 13.51 6.42 9.47
N ASP A 52 14.44 6.53 8.51
CA ASP A 52 15.06 5.39 7.85
C ASP A 52 15.95 4.62 8.84
N HIS A 53 16.69 5.34 9.68
CA HIS A 53 17.50 4.73 10.73
C HIS A 53 16.62 4.07 11.80
N ARG A 54 15.54 4.75 12.21
CA ARG A 54 14.57 4.19 13.16
C ARG A 54 13.90 2.92 12.64
N LEU A 55 13.50 2.90 11.37
CA LEU A 55 12.92 1.71 10.74
C LEU A 55 13.95 0.58 10.65
N ALA A 56 15.19 0.88 10.27
CA ALA A 56 16.24 -0.12 10.20
C ALA A 56 16.60 -0.71 11.58
N LEU A 57 16.60 0.10 12.63
CA LEU A 57 16.70 -0.38 14.02
C LEU A 57 15.55 -1.34 14.35
N ALA A 58 14.32 -1.01 13.97
CA ALA A 58 13.16 -1.86 14.22
C ALA A 58 13.21 -3.18 13.44
N GLU A 59 13.72 -3.16 12.21
CA GLU A 59 13.92 -4.35 11.39
C GLU A 59 14.99 -5.27 11.97
N GLU A 60 16.13 -4.73 12.42
CA GLU A 60 17.14 -5.56 13.06
C GLU A 60 16.65 -6.09 14.41
N TYR A 61 15.96 -5.25 15.19
CA TYR A 61 15.39 -5.68 16.46
C TYR A 61 14.38 -6.82 16.26
N LEU A 62 13.57 -6.75 15.21
CA LEU A 62 12.68 -7.82 14.79
C LEU A 62 13.41 -9.13 14.43
N ARG A 63 14.59 -9.06 13.79
CA ARG A 63 15.40 -10.25 13.50
C ARG A 63 15.93 -10.92 14.77
N CYS A 64 16.32 -10.12 15.75
CA CYS A 64 16.82 -10.62 17.03
C CYS A 64 15.70 -11.17 17.93
N LEU A 65 14.64 -10.39 18.15
CA LEU A 65 13.60 -10.63 19.14
C LEU A 65 12.22 -10.26 18.59
N PRO A 66 11.55 -11.16 17.83
CA PRO A 66 10.33 -10.80 17.10
C PRO A 66 9.16 -10.34 17.98
N GLU A 67 8.89 -11.07 19.07
CA GLU A 67 7.75 -10.77 19.93
C GLU A 67 7.93 -9.43 20.65
N GLU A 68 9.15 -9.13 21.09
CA GLU A 68 9.50 -7.89 21.76
C GLU A 68 9.54 -6.70 20.80
N ALA A 69 10.00 -6.90 19.56
CA ALA A 69 10.01 -5.84 18.54
C ALA A 69 8.61 -5.49 18.00
N SER A 70 7.62 -6.37 18.18
CA SER A 70 6.24 -6.17 17.72
C SER A 70 5.64 -4.84 18.19
N GLU A 71 5.85 -4.46 19.46
CA GLU A 71 5.36 -3.20 20.02
C GLU A 71 6.09 -1.98 19.42
N ALA A 72 7.40 -2.06 19.21
CA ALA A 72 8.18 -0.98 18.63
C ALA A 72 7.76 -0.71 17.17
N LEU A 73 7.53 -1.77 16.39
CA LEU A 73 7.01 -1.67 15.03
C LEU A 73 5.58 -1.12 14.97
N LEU A 74 4.72 -1.55 15.90
CA LEU A 74 3.35 -1.03 16.00
C LEU A 74 3.36 0.48 16.26
N ARG A 75 4.17 0.94 17.23
CA ARG A 75 4.30 2.38 17.52
C ARG A 75 4.84 3.15 16.34
N PHE A 76 5.88 2.64 15.67
CA PHE A 76 6.42 3.27 14.45
C PHE A 76 5.35 3.38 13.36
N ALA A 77 4.56 2.33 13.13
CA ALA A 77 3.50 2.31 12.12
C ALA A 77 2.34 3.28 12.45
N LEU A 78 2.04 3.49 13.73
CA LEU A 78 0.95 4.36 14.18
C LEU A 78 1.38 5.82 14.38
N ASP A 79 2.68 6.09 14.47
CA ASP A 79 3.22 7.44 14.60
C ASP A 79 2.99 8.26 13.32
N VAL A 80 2.19 9.32 13.47
CA VAL A 80 1.78 10.21 12.38
C VAL A 80 2.91 11.09 11.85
N ALA A 81 4.03 11.22 12.58
CA ALA A 81 5.19 11.96 12.13
C ALA A 81 6.01 11.19 11.08
N ASN A 82 5.83 9.87 10.97
CA ASN A 82 6.51 9.05 9.98
C ASN A 82 5.83 9.14 8.61
N ASP A 83 6.64 9.02 7.56
CA ASP A 83 6.15 8.90 6.19
C ASP A 83 5.12 7.75 6.05
N PRO A 84 4.02 7.92 5.30
CA PRO A 84 2.97 6.91 5.19
C PRO A 84 3.46 5.56 4.66
N PHE A 85 4.40 5.55 3.70
CA PHE A 85 4.95 4.31 3.16
C PHE A 85 5.88 3.63 4.14
N SER A 86 6.70 4.38 4.89
CA SER A 86 7.51 3.84 5.99
C SER A 86 6.64 3.22 7.08
N ARG A 87 5.52 3.86 7.41
CA ARG A 87 4.53 3.32 8.36
C ARG A 87 3.93 2.01 7.87
N LEU A 88 3.54 1.94 6.59
CA LEU A 88 3.01 0.72 6.00
C LEU A 88 4.05 -0.40 5.91
N ALA A 89 5.31 -0.05 5.62
CA ALA A 89 6.43 -0.98 5.61
C ALA A 89 6.65 -1.61 7.00
N ALA A 90 6.63 -0.80 8.06
CA ALA A 90 6.68 -1.29 9.44
C ALA A 90 5.47 -2.15 9.78
N ALA A 91 4.25 -1.69 9.44
CA ALA A 91 3.01 -2.40 9.73
C ALA A 91 3.01 -3.83 9.18
N ARG A 92 3.45 -4.02 7.92
CA ARG A 92 3.54 -5.34 7.27
C ARG A 92 4.47 -6.33 7.96
N ARG A 93 5.46 -5.83 8.72
CA ARG A 93 6.48 -6.63 9.39
C ARG A 93 6.10 -7.02 10.82
N ILE A 94 5.04 -6.44 11.39
CA ILE A 94 4.60 -6.71 12.76
C ILE A 94 4.31 -8.22 12.95
N PRO A 95 4.96 -8.89 13.92
CA PRO A 95 4.60 -10.24 14.33
C PRO A 95 3.22 -10.27 14.99
N GLY A 96 2.48 -11.35 14.71
CA GLY A 96 1.09 -11.50 15.12
C GLY A 96 0.10 -10.85 14.14
N GLU A 97 -0.92 -11.62 13.75
CA GLU A 97 -1.91 -11.22 12.76
C GLU A 97 -2.76 -10.03 13.23
N ASP A 98 -3.22 -10.05 14.50
CA ASP A 98 -4.11 -9.03 15.05
C ASP A 98 -3.50 -7.63 15.06
N ARG A 99 -2.25 -7.51 15.52
CA ARG A 99 -1.54 -6.22 15.58
C ARG A 99 -1.22 -5.71 14.18
N ARG A 100 -0.79 -6.61 13.28
CA ARG A 100 -0.54 -6.31 11.87
C ARG A 100 -1.79 -5.79 11.18
N ARG A 101 -2.90 -6.50 11.33
CA ARG A 101 -4.22 -6.12 10.82
C ARG A 101 -4.64 -4.75 11.32
N LEU A 102 -4.52 -4.50 12.63
CA LEU A 102 -4.86 -3.21 13.24
C LEU A 102 -4.02 -2.07 12.64
N ALA A 103 -2.70 -2.21 12.58
CA ALA A 103 -1.81 -1.18 12.06
C ALA A 103 -2.12 -0.84 10.58
N ILE A 104 -2.31 -1.88 9.75
CA ILE A 104 -2.64 -1.71 8.32
C ILE A 104 -4.01 -1.05 8.16
N LEU A 105 -5.02 -1.45 8.96
CA LEU A 105 -6.35 -0.84 8.92
C LEU A 105 -6.32 0.65 9.27
N VAL A 106 -5.57 1.04 10.30
CA VAL A 106 -5.42 2.45 10.69
C VAL A 106 -4.82 3.26 9.55
N ILE A 107 -3.81 2.73 8.86
CA ILE A 107 -3.19 3.39 7.70
C ILE A 107 -4.20 3.49 6.55
N ALA A 108 -4.90 2.40 6.21
CA ALA A 108 -5.83 2.36 5.08
C ALA A 108 -7.00 3.36 5.23
N THR A 109 -7.45 3.59 6.46
CA THR A 109 -8.62 4.44 6.77
C THR A 109 -8.28 5.90 7.09
N ALA A 110 -7.00 6.24 7.27
CA ALA A 110 -6.60 7.59 7.66
C ALA A 110 -6.77 8.60 6.51
N ALA A 111 -7.84 9.39 6.56
CA ALA A 111 -8.21 10.33 5.49
C ALA A 111 -7.13 11.38 5.12
N GLY A 112 -6.27 11.74 6.07
CA GLY A 112 -5.16 12.69 5.88
C GLY A 112 -3.88 12.09 5.30
N LEU A 113 -3.85 10.78 5.04
CA LEU A 113 -2.71 10.13 4.39
C LEU A 113 -2.80 10.18 2.88
N ASP A 114 -1.62 10.02 2.28
CA ASP A 114 -1.48 9.80 0.85
C ASP A 114 -2.39 8.66 0.36
N VAL A 115 -3.09 8.91 -0.74
CA VAL A 115 -4.15 8.03 -1.22
C VAL A 115 -3.61 6.74 -1.82
N GLU A 116 -2.42 6.79 -2.42
CA GLU A 116 -1.73 5.63 -2.98
C GLU A 116 -1.27 4.71 -1.83
N CYS A 117 -0.71 5.28 -0.76
CA CYS A 117 -0.38 4.53 0.44
C CYS A 117 -1.62 3.83 1.04
N ARG A 118 -2.76 4.54 1.12
CA ARG A 118 -4.02 3.98 1.63
C ARG A 118 -4.52 2.82 0.76
N LEU A 119 -4.41 2.94 -0.56
CA LEU A 119 -4.74 1.86 -1.50
C LEU A 119 -3.84 0.63 -1.27
N GLN A 120 -2.53 0.83 -1.16
CA GLN A 120 -1.59 -0.26 -0.88
C GLN A 120 -1.82 -0.92 0.50
N ALA A 121 -2.27 -0.13 1.48
CA ALA A 121 -2.67 -0.65 2.78
C ALA A 121 -3.96 -1.49 2.67
N ALA A 122 -4.96 -1.02 1.93
CA ALA A 122 -6.20 -1.77 1.68
C ALA A 122 -5.94 -3.11 0.98
N ILE A 123 -5.03 -3.14 -0.01
CA ILE A 123 -4.59 -4.38 -0.68
C ILE A 123 -3.89 -5.31 0.32
N ALA A 124 -2.99 -4.78 1.15
CA ALA A 124 -2.29 -5.58 2.17
C ALA A 124 -3.23 -6.12 3.26
N LEU A 125 -4.42 -5.52 3.41
CA LEU A 125 -5.43 -5.93 4.38
C LEU A 125 -6.25 -7.13 3.90
N VAL A 126 -6.33 -7.40 2.59
CA VAL A 126 -7.11 -8.51 2.00
C VAL A 126 -6.86 -9.87 2.69
N PRO A 127 -5.60 -10.32 2.88
CA PRO A 127 -5.33 -11.61 3.54
C PRO A 127 -5.59 -11.59 5.06
N LEU A 128 -5.81 -10.44 5.69
CA LEU A 128 -5.94 -10.28 7.15
C LEU A 128 -7.37 -9.95 7.59
N ALA A 129 -8.12 -9.23 6.77
CA ALA A 129 -9.46 -8.74 7.09
C ALA A 129 -10.23 -8.39 5.82
N LEU A 130 -10.80 -9.40 5.16
CA LEU A 130 -11.48 -9.24 3.87
C LEU A 130 -12.57 -8.16 3.89
N ARG A 131 -13.40 -8.12 4.95
CA ARG A 131 -14.48 -7.12 5.07
C ARG A 131 -13.96 -5.70 5.22
N ASP A 132 -12.94 -5.51 6.05
CA ASP A 132 -12.34 -4.18 6.26
C ASP A 132 -11.64 -3.71 4.97
N ALA A 133 -10.94 -4.61 4.28
CA ALA A 133 -10.31 -4.32 2.99
C ALA A 133 -11.35 -3.92 1.93
N GLU A 134 -12.46 -4.65 1.84
CA GLU A 134 -13.56 -4.35 0.93
C GLU A 134 -14.12 -2.95 1.14
N GLU A 135 -14.43 -2.57 2.39
CA GLU A 135 -15.00 -1.24 2.67
C GLU A 135 -14.02 -0.11 2.35
N VAL A 136 -12.72 -0.28 2.59
CA VAL A 136 -11.73 0.73 2.20
C VAL A 136 -11.61 0.84 0.68
N LEU A 137 -11.51 -0.29 -0.04
CA LEU A 137 -11.39 -0.30 -1.50
C LEU A 137 -12.64 0.31 -2.16
N LYS A 138 -13.83 -0.03 -1.66
CA LYS A 138 -15.10 0.60 -2.06
C LYS A 138 -15.08 2.11 -1.84
N GLY A 139 -14.64 2.57 -0.68
CA GLY A 139 -14.52 3.99 -0.37
C GLY A 139 -13.61 4.72 -1.37
N LEU A 140 -12.43 4.15 -1.65
CA LEU A 140 -11.48 4.71 -2.62
C LEU A 140 -12.01 4.69 -4.06
N ALA A 141 -12.71 3.63 -4.47
CA ALA A 141 -13.28 3.50 -5.81
C ALA A 141 -14.43 4.50 -6.07
N THR A 142 -15.21 4.81 -5.03
CA THR A 142 -16.44 5.62 -5.13
C THR A 142 -16.24 7.09 -4.78
N ASP A 143 -15.12 7.48 -4.18
CA ASP A 143 -14.81 8.86 -3.83
C ASP A 143 -14.58 9.73 -5.08
N ALA A 144 -15.60 10.48 -5.49
CA ALA A 144 -15.57 11.33 -6.67
C ALA A 144 -14.56 12.49 -6.56
N ALA A 145 -14.09 12.83 -5.36
CA ALA A 145 -13.04 13.84 -5.18
C ALA A 145 -11.64 13.31 -5.57
N ARG A 146 -11.50 12.01 -5.83
CA ARG A 146 -10.23 11.39 -6.23
C ARG A 146 -10.09 11.30 -7.73
N GLY A 147 -8.83 11.34 -8.18
CA GLY A 147 -8.49 11.11 -9.58
C GLY A 147 -8.93 9.74 -10.07
N PHE A 148 -9.19 9.65 -11.38
CA PHE A 148 -9.66 8.42 -12.01
C PHE A 148 -8.68 7.26 -11.90
N GLU A 149 -7.37 7.54 -11.84
CA GLU A 149 -6.32 6.53 -11.63
C GLU A 149 -6.57 5.69 -10.38
N ILE A 150 -6.68 6.36 -9.22
CA ILE A 150 -6.90 5.70 -7.93
C ILE A 150 -8.25 4.99 -7.91
N ARG A 151 -9.30 5.65 -8.41
CA ARG A 151 -10.66 5.07 -8.43
C ARG A 151 -10.70 3.80 -9.27
N LEU A 152 -10.01 3.80 -10.42
CA LEU A 152 -9.91 2.66 -11.31
C LEU A 152 -9.13 1.50 -10.68
N GLU A 153 -7.94 1.76 -10.12
CA GLU A 153 -7.16 0.70 -9.48
C GLU A 153 -7.87 0.15 -8.24
N ALA A 154 -8.48 1.01 -7.42
CA ALA A 154 -9.31 0.58 -6.31
C ALA A 154 -10.49 -0.29 -6.77
N ALA A 155 -11.18 0.09 -7.85
CA ALA A 155 -12.26 -0.72 -8.42
C ALA A 155 -11.76 -2.07 -8.96
N ARG A 156 -10.59 -2.11 -9.60
CA ARG A 156 -9.96 -3.35 -10.08
C ARG A 156 -9.70 -4.31 -8.91
N ARG A 157 -9.08 -3.83 -7.83
CA ARG A 157 -8.83 -4.64 -6.63
C ARG A 157 -10.12 -5.05 -5.93
N TRP A 158 -11.07 -4.13 -5.85
CA TRP A 158 -12.37 -4.42 -5.27
C TRP A 158 -13.13 -5.49 -6.05
N ALA A 159 -12.96 -5.57 -7.37
CA ALA A 159 -13.61 -6.59 -8.21
C ALA A 159 -13.21 -8.02 -7.83
N GLU A 160 -12.04 -8.22 -7.22
CA GLU A 160 -11.58 -9.51 -6.68
C GLU A 160 -12.41 -9.95 -5.46
N LEU A 161 -12.98 -8.99 -4.71
CA LEU A 161 -13.80 -9.23 -3.52
C LEU A 161 -15.30 -9.16 -3.82
N ASN A 162 -15.70 -8.19 -4.65
CA ASN A 162 -17.08 -7.91 -5.00
C ASN A 162 -17.20 -7.41 -6.45
N ARG A 163 -17.18 -8.39 -7.37
CA ARG A 163 -17.22 -8.15 -8.81
C ARG A 163 -18.42 -7.30 -9.25
N ILE A 164 -19.61 -7.54 -8.69
CA ILE A 164 -20.84 -6.88 -9.15
C ILE A 164 -20.78 -5.38 -8.82
N ALA A 165 -20.46 -5.03 -7.58
CA ALA A 165 -20.39 -3.64 -7.16
C ALA A 165 -19.24 -2.88 -7.86
N ALA A 166 -18.09 -3.54 -8.06
CA ALA A 166 -16.98 -2.94 -8.81
C ALA A 166 -17.36 -2.65 -10.28
N ILE A 167 -18.10 -3.54 -10.95
CA ILE A 167 -18.60 -3.31 -12.31
C ILE A 167 -19.45 -2.03 -12.39
N GLU A 168 -20.29 -1.75 -11.39
CA GLU A 168 -21.09 -0.52 -11.37
C GLU A 168 -20.22 0.73 -11.32
N VAL A 169 -19.15 0.72 -10.52
CA VAL A 169 -18.22 1.86 -10.44
C VAL A 169 -17.45 2.04 -11.74
N LEU A 170 -16.98 0.94 -12.35
CA LEU A 170 -16.30 1.00 -13.64
C LEU A 170 -17.22 1.56 -14.73
N TRP A 171 -18.50 1.20 -14.75
CA TRP A 171 -19.49 1.81 -15.65
C TRP A 171 -19.67 3.31 -15.40
N ARG A 172 -19.67 3.75 -14.14
CA ARG A 172 -19.70 5.19 -13.84
C ARG A 172 -18.48 5.93 -14.38
N ILE A 173 -17.28 5.33 -14.32
CA ILE A 173 -16.07 5.92 -14.91
C ILE A 173 -16.17 5.95 -16.45
N VAL A 174 -16.66 4.88 -17.08
CA VAL A 174 -16.88 4.80 -18.52
C VAL A 174 -17.83 5.90 -19.03
N SER A 175 -18.89 6.17 -18.27
CA SER A 175 -19.93 7.14 -18.62
C SER A 175 -19.65 8.57 -18.16
N ALA A 176 -18.63 8.79 -17.34
CA ALA A 176 -18.23 10.12 -16.87
C ALA A 176 -17.74 10.98 -18.03
N THR A 177 -18.41 12.10 -18.30
CA THR A 177 -18.05 13.01 -19.40
C THR A 177 -16.83 13.85 -19.04
N GLU A 178 -16.60 14.07 -17.75
CA GLU A 178 -15.44 14.74 -17.18
C GLU A 178 -14.20 13.84 -17.14
N ALA A 179 -14.35 12.52 -17.30
CA ALA A 179 -13.23 11.60 -17.38
C ALA A 179 -12.47 11.75 -18.72
N PRO A 180 -11.15 11.97 -18.70
CA PRO A 180 -10.33 11.83 -19.89
C PRO A 180 -10.56 10.50 -20.59
N TRP A 181 -10.56 10.50 -21.92
CA TRP A 181 -10.75 9.30 -22.74
C TRP A 181 -9.86 8.12 -22.35
N LEU A 182 -8.61 8.40 -21.96
CA LEU A 182 -7.68 7.40 -21.43
C LEU A 182 -8.31 6.55 -20.31
N TRP A 183 -8.92 7.19 -19.32
CA TRP A 183 -9.50 6.52 -18.16
C TRP A 183 -10.82 5.84 -18.49
N ARG A 184 -11.61 6.41 -19.40
CA ARG A 184 -12.84 5.80 -19.90
C ARG A 184 -12.54 4.51 -20.66
N ILE A 185 -11.53 4.52 -21.53
CA ILE A 185 -11.03 3.35 -22.25
C ILE A 185 -10.48 2.32 -21.26
N ALA A 186 -9.65 2.73 -20.30
CA ALA A 186 -9.09 1.82 -19.31
C ALA A 186 -10.17 1.14 -18.46
N ALA A 187 -11.21 1.88 -18.01
CA ALA A 187 -12.34 1.30 -17.29
C ALA A 187 -13.15 0.31 -18.15
N ALA A 188 -13.38 0.62 -19.43
CA ALA A 188 -14.03 -0.29 -20.36
C ALA A 188 -13.22 -1.57 -20.62
N VAL A 189 -11.88 -1.46 -20.66
CA VAL A 189 -10.98 -2.61 -20.74
C VAL A 189 -11.10 -3.51 -19.51
N GLU A 190 -11.13 -2.93 -18.31
CA GLU A 190 -11.37 -3.70 -17.08
C GLU A 190 -12.71 -4.41 -17.11
N LEU A 191 -13.76 -3.77 -17.61
CA LEU A 191 -15.07 -4.43 -17.80
C LEU A 191 -14.98 -5.61 -18.79
N VAL A 192 -14.18 -5.51 -19.85
CA VAL A 192 -13.90 -6.64 -20.75
C VAL A 192 -13.19 -7.78 -20.01
N HIS A 193 -12.17 -7.48 -19.20
CA HIS A 193 -11.48 -8.48 -18.37
C HIS A 193 -12.42 -9.15 -17.37
N LEU A 194 -13.35 -8.40 -16.80
CA LEU A 194 -14.43 -8.90 -15.95
C LEU A 194 -15.55 -9.58 -16.73
N ARG A 195 -15.39 -9.86 -18.04
CA ARG A 195 -16.33 -10.57 -18.92
C ARG A 195 -17.69 -9.89 -19.06
N VAL A 196 -17.73 -8.57 -18.99
CA VAL A 196 -18.94 -7.78 -19.26
C VAL A 196 -19.14 -7.67 -20.76
N ARG A 197 -20.14 -8.39 -21.29
CA ARG A 197 -20.36 -8.58 -22.73
C ARG A 197 -20.46 -7.27 -23.51
N ALA A 198 -21.14 -6.26 -22.96
CA ALA A 198 -21.36 -4.98 -23.63
C ALA A 198 -20.09 -4.12 -23.77
N ALA A 199 -19.07 -4.34 -22.91
CA ALA A 199 -17.91 -3.43 -22.84
C ALA A 199 -17.04 -3.47 -24.11
N LYS A 200 -16.87 -4.65 -24.73
CA LYS A 200 -16.13 -4.75 -25.99
C LYS A 200 -16.87 -4.07 -27.14
N GLY A 201 -18.21 -4.20 -27.18
CA GLY A 201 -19.05 -3.51 -28.17
C GLY A 201 -18.88 -1.99 -28.07
N LEU A 202 -18.91 -1.46 -26.85
CA LEU A 202 -18.68 -0.04 -26.59
C LEU A 202 -17.32 0.45 -27.07
N LEU A 203 -16.25 -0.31 -26.83
CA LEU A 203 -14.91 0.05 -27.32
C LEU A 203 -14.87 0.10 -28.86
N LEU A 204 -15.61 -0.77 -29.55
CA LEU A 204 -15.72 -0.74 -31.01
C LEU A 204 -16.54 0.46 -31.49
N GLU A 205 -17.66 0.77 -30.83
CA GLU A 205 -18.48 1.95 -31.11
C GLU A 205 -17.68 3.25 -30.95
N TRP A 206 -16.81 3.33 -29.95
CA TRP A 206 -15.94 4.50 -29.75
C TRP A 206 -14.91 4.71 -30.86
N MET A 207 -14.55 3.69 -31.64
CA MET A 207 -13.73 3.90 -32.84
C MET A 207 -14.45 4.69 -33.93
N GLU A 208 -15.77 4.81 -33.85
CA GLU A 208 -16.55 5.62 -34.80
C GLU A 208 -16.92 6.99 -34.19
N ASN A 209 -16.51 7.24 -32.95
CA ASN A 209 -16.86 8.47 -32.23
C ASN A 209 -15.99 9.65 -32.68
N ARG A 210 -16.66 10.67 -33.23
CA ARG A 210 -16.03 11.90 -33.72
C ARG A 210 -15.42 12.78 -32.63
N GLU A 211 -15.82 12.59 -31.38
CA GLU A 211 -15.28 13.31 -30.22
C GLU A 211 -14.01 12.67 -29.67
N LEU A 212 -13.59 11.51 -30.18
CA LEU A 212 -12.37 10.83 -29.76
C LEU A 212 -11.15 11.48 -30.43
N PRO A 213 -10.19 12.04 -29.67
CA PRO A 213 -8.97 12.59 -30.24
C PRO A 213 -8.16 11.54 -30.99
N GLU A 214 -7.43 11.94 -32.03
CA GLU A 214 -6.64 11.02 -32.88
C GLU A 214 -5.67 10.15 -32.07
N GLU A 215 -4.97 10.73 -31.09
CA GLU A 215 -4.07 10.01 -30.19
C GLU A 215 -4.79 8.88 -29.43
N MET A 216 -6.01 9.16 -28.95
CA MET A 216 -6.83 8.17 -28.25
C MET A 216 -7.40 7.13 -29.20
N HIS A 217 -7.62 7.50 -30.46
CA HIS A 217 -7.97 6.58 -31.54
C HIS A 217 -6.86 5.54 -31.77
N THR A 218 -5.61 5.98 -31.88
CA THR A 218 -4.45 5.08 -31.97
C THR A 218 -4.33 4.19 -30.73
N HIS A 219 -4.49 4.78 -29.54
CA HIS A 219 -4.46 4.03 -28.27
C HIS A 219 -5.56 2.95 -28.20
N LEU A 220 -6.78 3.28 -28.63
CA LEU A 220 -7.92 2.37 -28.65
C LEU A 220 -7.69 1.20 -29.61
N ILE A 221 -7.18 1.46 -30.81
CA ILE A 221 -6.82 0.40 -31.79
C ILE A 221 -5.77 -0.55 -31.19
N ALA A 222 -4.71 -0.02 -30.59
CA ALA A 222 -3.68 -0.83 -29.94
C ALA A 222 -4.26 -1.67 -28.79
N THR A 223 -5.18 -1.10 -28.03
CA THR A 223 -5.85 -1.75 -26.91
C THR A 223 -6.77 -2.89 -27.35
N LEU A 224 -7.60 -2.68 -28.38
CA LEU A 224 -8.44 -3.72 -28.96
C LEU A 224 -7.62 -4.89 -29.52
N ARG A 225 -6.52 -4.60 -30.22
CA ARG A 225 -5.59 -5.63 -30.70
C ARG A 225 -5.01 -6.47 -29.56
N ARG A 226 -4.61 -5.84 -28.45
CA ARG A 226 -4.13 -6.57 -27.25
C ARG A 226 -5.21 -7.46 -26.67
N LEU A 227 -6.45 -6.98 -26.57
CA LEU A 227 -7.58 -7.76 -26.07
C LEU A 227 -7.91 -8.97 -26.95
N ASP A 228 -7.79 -8.83 -28.28
CA ASP A 228 -7.99 -9.94 -29.21
C ASP A 228 -6.91 -11.01 -29.07
N LEU A 229 -5.64 -10.59 -28.93
CA LEU A 229 -4.53 -11.52 -28.69
C LEU A 229 -4.69 -12.29 -27.38
N GLN A 230 -5.09 -11.62 -26.30
CA GLN A 230 -5.32 -12.25 -25.00
C GLN A 230 -6.50 -13.24 -25.01
N ARG A 231 -7.48 -13.06 -25.89
CA ARG A 231 -8.60 -14.00 -26.04
C ARG A 231 -8.22 -15.26 -26.83
N ALA A 232 -7.22 -15.16 -27.70
CA ALA A 232 -6.76 -16.26 -28.55
C ALA A 232 -5.72 -17.17 -27.88
N ALA A 233 -5.12 -16.72 -26.76
CA ALA A 233 -4.21 -17.49 -25.92
C ALA A 233 -4.96 -18.28 -24.84
#